data_AF-A0A3P9PUL6-F1
#
_entry.id   AF-A0A3P9PUL6-F1
#
_cell.length_a   1.000
_cell.length_b   1.000
_cell.length_c   1.000
_cell.angle_alpha   90.00
_cell.angle_beta   90.00
_cell.angle_gamma   90.00
#
_symmetry.space_group_name_H-M   'P 1'
#
loop_
_entity.id
_entity.type
_entity.pdbx_description
1 polymer ?
#
loop_
_entity_poly.entity_id
_entity_poly.type
_entity_poly.pdbx_seq_one_letter_code
_entity_poly.pdbx_strand_id
1 'polypeptide(L)'
;QDEVISAQDALPQKTTLALGDESLIVLNPTEQLRTSVVTLAVDSPDARVVDAATGRPMAVQVSAVWAEPSKVSLSFAAELPPLSLTVYHVIKAPAGSAPRARYVVHRHGDPPTVHSEHFQVSRLQGAEADLPLSLSNKHLRMWSSPETGLLQSGPVRQVQVRFLWYGTRTSGDRSGAYLFLPGGEGPQAYSSSEPPLIRVTRGPIFSDITSCFPHFTHTVRLYHLDGHAGKSMEISNMVDIRSETNKELVMRLVTDVASGNRFYTDLNGFQMQQRRSLEKLPLQANFYPMTSAAFLQDASSRLSLLSAQSQAVASLRPGELELVLDRRLQQDDNRGLGQGVTDNKPTATLYRLLLEDRGGEVGGAAVEHLSLLAHLASLSLSHPPITMVGPGDGQLPKLRPFQALRSSLPCDLHLLNLRTLEDPKVRAEVTSLALLLHRKGFDCSSAPAPPPACSWNGLDEVGLPLDSGFPSVFLVYTCVCVSCSWTWTICSLRCGSARCAAPASRCSGTTTSLTPPTRRRSSAPWRSAHSAWRSPDEAASRKSGSFTIKAI
;
A
#
# COMPACT_ATOMS: atom_id res chain seq x y z
N GLN A 1 5.78 20.41 -1.11
CA GLN A 1 5.76 19.09 -0.46
C GLN A 1 6.43 19.23 0.89
N ASP A 2 6.13 18.33 1.85
CA ASP A 2 6.71 18.35 3.20
C ASP A 2 7.99 17.48 3.32
N GLU A 3 8.56 17.04 2.20
CA GLU A 3 9.76 16.21 2.13
C GLU A 3 10.82 16.80 1.20
N VAL A 4 12.07 16.56 1.53
CA VAL A 4 13.24 16.89 0.70
C VAL A 4 14.03 15.60 0.45
N ILE A 5 14.42 15.41 -0.80
CA ILE A 5 15.32 14.34 -1.25
C ILE A 5 16.65 15.02 -1.59
N SER A 6 17.68 14.78 -0.78
CA SER A 6 18.99 15.46 -0.93
C SER A 6 19.80 14.97 -2.12
N ALA A 7 19.56 13.74 -2.57
CA ALA A 7 20.17 13.12 -3.75
C ALA A 7 19.25 12.04 -4.32
N GLN A 8 19.42 11.68 -5.60
CA GLN A 8 18.59 10.69 -6.28
C GLN A 8 18.54 9.30 -5.59
N ASP A 9 19.54 8.99 -4.76
CA ASP A 9 19.70 7.73 -4.02
C ASP A 9 19.50 7.88 -2.50
N ALA A 10 19.02 9.05 -2.04
CA ALA A 10 18.73 9.30 -0.63
C ALA A 10 17.26 9.05 -0.30
N LEU A 11 17.00 8.55 0.91
CA LEU A 11 15.64 8.44 1.44
C LEU A 11 15.04 9.86 1.67
N PRO A 12 13.74 10.05 1.42
CA PRO A 12 13.08 11.33 1.68
C PRO A 12 13.16 11.69 3.17
N GLN A 13 13.46 12.95 3.45
CA GLN A 13 13.49 13.49 4.81
C GLN A 13 12.36 14.50 4.99
N LYS A 14 11.61 14.39 6.09
CA LYS A 14 10.57 15.35 6.44
C LYS A 14 11.20 16.72 6.73
N THR A 15 10.66 17.74 6.09
CA THR A 15 10.98 19.14 6.39
C THR A 15 10.36 19.51 7.73
N THR A 16 11.15 20.10 8.62
CA THR A 16 10.62 20.58 9.90
C THR A 16 9.77 21.82 9.68
N LEU A 17 8.51 21.72 10.07
CA LEU A 17 7.58 22.83 10.08
C LEU A 17 7.76 23.63 11.38
N ALA A 18 8.08 24.92 11.24
CA ALA A 18 8.05 25.83 12.37
C ALA A 18 6.59 26.11 12.75
N LEU A 19 6.26 25.98 14.04
CA LEU A 19 4.89 26.26 14.49
C LEU A 19 4.55 27.75 14.32
N GLY A 20 3.61 28.04 13.42
CA GLY A 20 3.15 29.38 13.05
C GLY A 20 1.74 29.34 12.46
N ASP A 21 1.40 30.27 11.56
CA ASP A 21 0.12 30.28 10.83
C ASP A 21 0.21 29.56 9.46
N GLU A 22 1.13 28.59 9.35
CA GLU A 22 1.30 27.80 8.12
C GLU A 22 0.06 26.96 7.83
N SER A 23 -0.31 26.91 6.54
CA SER A 23 -1.43 26.12 6.07
C SER A 23 -0.92 24.78 5.55
N LEU A 24 -1.41 23.69 6.15
CA LEU A 24 -1.15 22.35 5.69
C LEU A 24 -2.24 21.93 4.70
N ILE A 25 -1.85 21.61 3.48
CA ILE A 25 -2.76 21.13 2.44
C ILE A 25 -2.52 19.63 2.29
N VAL A 26 -3.58 18.83 2.40
CA VAL A 26 -3.54 17.38 2.25
C VAL A 26 -4.39 16.99 1.05
N LEU A 27 -3.74 16.43 0.03
CA LEU A 27 -4.40 15.86 -1.15
C LEU A 27 -4.77 14.41 -0.89
N ASN A 28 -6.04 14.07 -1.09
CA ASN A 28 -6.46 12.69 -1.31
C ASN A 28 -6.50 12.40 -2.82
N PRO A 29 -5.53 11.65 -3.36
CA PRO A 29 -5.54 11.29 -4.77
C PRO A 29 -6.56 10.21 -5.14
N THR A 30 -7.28 9.63 -4.17
CA THR A 30 -8.16 8.48 -4.40
C THR A 30 -9.62 8.88 -4.44
N GLU A 31 -10.41 8.10 -5.17
CA GLU A 31 -11.87 8.20 -5.30
C GLU A 31 -12.66 7.79 -4.05
N GLN A 32 -11.98 7.52 -2.93
CA GLN A 32 -12.56 6.99 -1.70
C GLN A 32 -12.45 8.01 -0.56
N LEU A 33 -13.56 8.24 0.14
CA LEU A 33 -13.52 8.85 1.48
C LEU A 33 -12.67 7.95 2.39
N ARG A 34 -11.64 8.53 3.00
CA ARG A 34 -10.75 7.77 3.88
C ARG A 34 -10.28 8.59 5.07
N THR A 35 -10.14 7.92 6.20
CA THR A 35 -9.40 8.43 7.35
C THR A 35 -7.96 7.96 7.24
N SER A 36 -6.99 8.86 7.32
CA SER A 36 -5.56 8.55 7.21
C SER A 36 -4.76 9.30 8.26
N VAL A 37 -3.70 8.69 8.78
CA VAL A 37 -2.78 9.39 9.68
C VAL A 37 -1.82 10.22 8.85
N VAL A 38 -1.84 11.52 9.06
CA VAL A 38 -0.86 12.47 8.50
C VAL A 38 0.17 12.75 9.58
N THR A 39 1.45 12.65 9.22
CA THR A 39 2.57 12.83 10.14
C THR A 39 3.51 13.91 9.63
N LEU A 40 3.78 14.89 10.48
CA LEU A 40 4.64 16.05 10.22
C LEU A 40 5.83 16.06 11.18
N ALA A 41 6.98 16.53 10.72
CA ALA A 41 8.05 16.93 11.62
C ALA A 41 7.83 18.38 12.05
N VAL A 42 7.81 18.65 13.36
CA VAL A 42 7.64 19.99 13.92
C VAL A 42 8.77 20.29 14.91
N ASP A 43 9.03 21.58 15.14
CA ASP A 43 10.11 22.08 16.01
C ASP A 43 9.73 22.16 17.50
N SER A 44 8.47 21.86 17.85
CA SER A 44 7.99 21.94 19.23
C SER A 44 6.95 20.85 19.54
N PRO A 45 6.99 20.24 20.75
CA PRO A 45 6.05 19.21 21.18
C PRO A 45 4.66 19.73 21.51
N ASP A 46 4.48 21.04 21.64
CA ASP A 46 3.20 21.64 22.00
C ASP A 46 2.55 22.27 20.77
N ALA A 47 1.94 21.40 19.96
CA ALA A 47 1.27 21.74 18.71
C ALA A 47 -0.17 21.21 18.69
N ARG A 48 -1.06 21.94 18.01
CA ARG A 48 -2.44 21.52 17.73
C ARG A 48 -2.73 21.66 16.24
N VAL A 49 -3.60 20.80 15.74
CA VAL A 49 -4.06 20.81 14.35
C VAL A 49 -5.55 21.12 14.33
N VAL A 50 -5.96 22.05 13.46
CA VAL A 50 -7.35 22.48 13.32
C VAL A 50 -7.76 22.38 11.85
N ASP A 51 -8.93 21.84 11.58
CA ASP A 51 -9.52 21.86 10.24
C ASP A 51 -9.89 23.29 9.85
N ALA A 52 -9.37 23.78 8.72
CA ALA A 52 -9.51 25.17 8.34
C ALA A 52 -10.93 25.56 7.91
N ALA A 53 -11.74 24.60 7.46
CA ALA A 53 -13.09 24.86 6.97
C ALA A 53 -14.12 24.90 8.11
N THR A 54 -13.98 23.99 9.08
CA THR A 54 -14.93 23.80 10.19
C THR A 54 -14.46 24.43 11.49
N GLY A 55 -13.17 24.75 11.62
CA GLY A 55 -12.55 25.17 12.88
C GLY A 55 -12.46 24.06 13.93
N ARG A 56 -12.75 22.80 13.56
CA ARG A 56 -12.75 21.66 14.47
C ARG A 56 -11.30 21.27 14.83
N PRO A 57 -10.97 21.10 16.13
CA PRO A 57 -9.67 20.57 16.53
C PRO A 57 -9.55 19.08 16.16
N MET A 58 -8.40 18.69 15.64
CA MET A 58 -8.08 17.30 15.29
C MET A 58 -7.45 16.57 16.49
N ALA A 59 -7.74 15.27 16.62
CA ALA A 59 -7.02 14.42 17.56
C ALA A 59 -5.56 14.25 17.10
N VAL A 60 -4.61 14.51 17.99
CA VAL A 60 -3.17 14.45 17.69
C VAL A 60 -2.42 13.52 18.63
N GLN A 61 -1.27 13.06 18.17
CA GLN A 61 -0.26 12.33 18.92
C GLN A 61 1.11 12.90 18.58
N VAL A 62 1.83 13.35 19.60
CA VAL A 62 3.22 13.81 19.49
C VAL A 62 4.15 12.66 19.84
N SER A 63 5.07 12.34 18.94
CA SER A 63 6.04 11.25 19.09
C SER A 63 7.48 11.78 18.93
N ALA A 64 8.45 11.07 19.49
CA ALA A 64 9.86 11.43 19.47
C ALA A 64 10.47 11.10 18.10
N VAL A 65 11.34 11.98 17.59
CA VAL A 65 12.20 11.67 16.45
C VAL A 65 13.57 11.29 17.00
N TRP A 66 13.82 9.99 17.12
CA TRP A 66 14.99 9.47 17.84
C TRP A 66 16.34 9.83 17.22
N ALA A 67 16.41 9.95 15.90
CA ALA A 67 17.61 10.35 15.20
C ALA A 67 17.92 11.86 15.36
N GLU A 68 16.90 12.68 15.65
CA GLU A 68 17.01 14.13 15.75
C GLU A 68 16.18 14.64 16.94
N PRO A 69 16.71 14.57 18.19
CA PRO A 69 15.94 14.87 19.40
C PRO A 69 15.40 16.30 19.52
N SER A 70 15.92 17.24 18.73
CA SER A 70 15.42 18.61 18.61
C SER A 70 14.09 18.71 17.85
N LYS A 71 13.67 17.64 17.17
CA LYS A 71 12.44 17.56 16.39
C LYS A 71 11.48 16.57 17.03
N VAL A 72 10.19 16.79 16.78
CA VAL A 72 9.14 15.86 17.16
C VAL A 72 8.22 15.58 15.99
N SER A 73 7.58 14.42 16.03
CA SER A 73 6.64 13.96 15.01
C SER A 73 5.21 14.21 15.50
N LEU A 74 4.49 15.11 14.84
CA LEU A 74 3.08 15.40 15.08
C LEU A 74 2.23 14.56 14.12
N SER A 75 1.48 13.60 14.66
CA SER A 75 0.57 12.75 13.89
C SER A 75 -0.88 13.05 14.23
N PHE A 76 -1.76 13.13 13.24
CA PHE A 76 -3.19 13.34 13.45
C PHE A 76 -4.02 12.53 12.44
N ALA A 77 -5.24 12.18 12.83
CA ALA A 77 -6.17 11.48 11.96
C ALA A 77 -6.91 12.48 11.07
N ALA A 78 -6.61 12.48 9.78
CA ALA A 78 -7.25 13.33 8.78
C ALA A 78 -8.41 12.57 8.11
N GLU A 79 -9.61 13.15 8.13
CA GLU A 79 -10.73 12.70 7.30
C GLU A 79 -10.64 13.37 5.93
N LEU A 80 -10.43 12.58 4.89
CA LEU A 80 -10.12 13.07 3.57
C LEU A 80 -11.21 12.69 2.56
N PRO A 81 -12.00 13.67 2.07
CA PRO A 81 -12.99 13.45 1.02
C PRO A 81 -12.37 12.84 -0.26
N PRO A 82 -13.18 12.22 -1.13
CA PRO A 82 -12.68 11.61 -2.36
C PRO A 82 -12.19 12.69 -3.34
N LEU A 83 -11.00 12.47 -3.89
CA LEU A 83 -10.33 13.35 -4.86
C LEU A 83 -10.37 14.82 -4.43
N SER A 84 -9.79 15.11 -3.25
CA SER A 84 -9.93 16.39 -2.57
C SER A 84 -8.61 17.00 -2.12
N LEU A 85 -8.60 18.32 -1.92
CA LEU A 85 -7.60 19.06 -1.16
C LEU A 85 -8.25 19.56 0.12
N THR A 86 -7.78 19.06 1.27
CA THR A 86 -8.23 19.51 2.59
C THR A 86 -7.17 20.42 3.20
N VAL A 87 -7.59 21.47 3.91
CA VAL A 87 -6.69 22.45 4.53
C VAL A 87 -6.78 22.35 6.04
N TYR A 88 -5.63 22.26 6.70
CA TYR A 88 -5.48 22.27 8.15
C TYR A 88 -4.53 23.41 8.57
N HIS A 89 -4.72 23.93 9.77
CA HIS A 89 -3.78 24.86 10.41
C HIS A 89 -3.01 24.13 11.51
N VAL A 90 -1.67 24.22 11.45
CA VAL A 90 -0.78 23.64 12.45
C VAL A 90 -0.22 24.77 13.30
N ILE A 91 -0.77 24.93 14.49
CA ILE A 91 -0.52 26.11 15.33
C ILE A 91 0.02 25.70 16.69
N LYS A 92 0.71 26.63 17.35
CA LYS A 92 1.25 26.42 18.69
C LYS A 92 0.12 26.15 19.69
N ALA A 93 0.34 25.20 20.59
CA ALA A 93 -0.55 24.86 21.68
C ALA A 93 0.05 25.27 23.04
N PRO A 94 -0.78 25.45 24.09
CA PRO A 94 -0.27 25.65 25.45
C PRO A 94 0.64 24.49 25.89
N ALA A 95 1.66 24.81 26.68
CA ALA A 95 2.62 23.82 27.15
C ALA A 95 1.95 22.64 27.85
N GLY A 96 2.28 21.42 27.41
CA GLY A 96 1.75 20.17 27.99
C GLY A 96 0.33 19.79 27.54
N SER A 97 -0.30 20.56 26.66
CA SER A 97 -1.68 20.28 26.19
C SER A 97 -1.77 19.20 25.10
N ALA A 98 -0.69 18.98 24.34
CA ALA A 98 -0.67 17.99 23.26
C ALA A 98 -0.43 16.57 23.81
N PRO A 99 -1.25 15.56 23.45
CA PRO A 99 -1.04 14.18 23.86
C PRO A 99 0.30 13.62 23.37
N ARG A 100 1.19 13.27 24.30
CA ARG A 100 2.52 12.71 24.01
C ARG A 100 2.51 11.19 24.09
N ALA A 101 3.17 10.54 23.15
CA ALA A 101 3.37 9.11 23.19
C ALA A 101 4.27 8.70 24.37
N ARG A 102 3.99 7.51 24.91
CA ARG A 102 4.78 6.87 25.98
C ARG A 102 5.64 5.78 25.39
N TYR A 103 6.83 5.61 25.95
CA TYR A 103 7.80 4.63 25.47
C TYR A 103 8.16 3.62 26.53
N VAL A 104 8.28 2.37 26.08
CA VAL A 104 9.04 1.34 26.78
C VAL A 104 10.24 1.02 25.92
N VAL A 105 11.44 1.14 26.47
CA VAL A 105 12.67 0.74 25.80
C VAL A 105 13.25 -0.47 26.52
N HIS A 106 13.50 -1.52 25.75
CA HIS A 106 13.95 -2.81 26.26
C HIS A 106 15.04 -3.38 25.34
N ARG A 107 16.06 -3.98 25.94
CA ARG A 107 17.01 -4.85 25.26
C ARG A 107 17.32 -5.97 26.23
N HIS A 108 17.15 -7.21 25.77
CA HIS A 108 17.37 -8.37 26.58
C HIS A 108 18.84 -8.43 27.06
N GLY A 109 19.06 -8.69 28.35
CA GLY A 109 20.39 -8.75 28.98
C GLY A 109 21.05 -7.41 29.31
N ASP A 110 20.79 -6.33 28.56
CA ASP A 110 21.39 -5.00 28.78
C ASP A 110 20.33 -3.88 28.61
N PRO A 111 19.60 -3.51 29.68
CA PRO A 111 18.53 -2.53 29.60
C PRO A 111 19.09 -1.10 29.43
N PRO A 112 18.84 -0.42 28.28
CA PRO A 112 19.49 0.85 28.00
C PRO A 112 18.91 1.99 28.83
N THR A 113 19.76 2.97 29.15
CA THR A 113 19.33 4.22 29.77
C THR A 113 19.06 5.28 28.72
N VAL A 114 17.78 5.63 28.56
CA VAL A 114 17.34 6.66 27.62
C VAL A 114 16.63 7.75 28.41
N HIS A 115 17.14 8.98 28.30
CA HIS A 115 16.51 10.17 28.86
C HIS A 115 15.86 10.98 27.74
N SER A 116 14.71 11.55 28.03
CA SER A 116 14.00 12.45 27.13
C SER A 116 13.36 13.57 27.92
N GLU A 117 13.56 14.81 27.48
CA GLU A 117 13.00 15.98 28.14
C GLU A 117 11.48 16.08 27.95
N HIS A 118 10.97 15.57 26.83
CA HIS A 118 9.57 15.76 26.45
C HIS A 118 8.70 14.51 26.63
N PHE A 119 9.30 13.33 26.74
CA PHE A 119 8.58 12.07 26.67
C PHE A 119 8.83 11.17 27.88
N GLN A 120 7.77 10.48 28.30
CA GLN A 120 7.88 9.45 29.33
C GLN A 120 8.50 8.19 28.73
N VAL A 121 9.70 7.86 29.19
CA VAL A 121 10.41 6.64 28.81
C VAL A 121 10.54 5.75 30.04
N SER A 122 10.09 4.51 29.89
CA SER A 122 10.12 3.48 30.93
C SER A 122 10.92 2.26 30.44
N ARG A 123 11.27 1.37 31.37
CA ARG A 123 12.00 0.14 31.09
C ARG A 123 11.26 -1.03 31.73
N LEU A 124 11.35 -2.20 31.10
CA LEU A 124 10.91 -3.45 31.72
C LEU A 124 12.02 -3.94 32.65
N GLN A 125 11.64 -4.37 33.86
CA GLN A 125 12.56 -4.88 34.88
C GLN A 125 12.05 -6.20 35.45
N GLY A 126 12.97 -7.07 35.89
CA GLY A 126 12.63 -8.35 36.50
C GLY A 126 11.76 -9.22 35.59
N ALA A 127 10.79 -9.94 36.18
CA ALA A 127 9.93 -10.88 35.47
C ALA A 127 9.05 -10.24 34.37
N GLU A 128 8.83 -8.92 34.39
CA GLU A 128 8.07 -8.23 33.34
C GLU A 128 8.85 -8.16 32.01
N ALA A 129 10.19 -8.20 32.07
CA ALA A 129 11.04 -8.19 30.90
C ALA A 129 10.93 -9.47 30.06
N ASP A 130 10.49 -10.57 30.65
CA ASP A 130 10.36 -11.88 30.00
C ASP A 130 8.93 -12.14 29.49
N LEU A 131 7.99 -11.21 29.72
CA LEU A 131 6.61 -11.35 29.26
C LEU A 131 6.43 -10.89 27.81
N PRO A 132 5.60 -11.57 27.00
CA PRO A 132 5.29 -11.14 25.65
C PRO A 132 4.78 -9.69 25.59
N LEU A 133 5.38 -8.90 24.71
CA LEU A 133 4.95 -7.53 24.45
C LEU A 133 3.63 -7.58 23.69
N SER A 134 2.69 -6.68 24.02
CA SER A 134 1.39 -6.66 23.33
C SER A 134 0.92 -5.27 22.97
N LEU A 135 0.29 -5.18 21.79
CA LEU A 135 -0.46 -4.01 21.35
C LEU A 135 -1.90 -4.42 21.03
N SER A 136 -2.82 -3.47 21.16
CA SER A 136 -4.20 -3.66 20.73
C SER A 136 -4.83 -2.36 20.29
N ASN A 137 -5.73 -2.45 19.33
CA ASN A 137 -6.69 -1.41 18.98
C ASN A 137 -8.12 -1.99 19.07
N LYS A 138 -9.11 -1.30 18.50
CA LYS A 138 -10.51 -1.75 18.46
C LYS A 138 -10.73 -3.07 17.72
N HIS A 139 -9.85 -3.42 16.77
CA HIS A 139 -10.06 -4.49 15.79
C HIS A 139 -9.11 -5.68 15.93
N LEU A 140 -7.93 -5.45 16.50
CA LEU A 140 -6.79 -6.36 16.53
C LEU A 140 -6.10 -6.32 17.90
N ARG A 141 -5.55 -7.48 18.27
CA ARG A 141 -4.57 -7.62 19.33
C ARG A 141 -3.42 -8.45 18.79
N MET A 142 -2.20 -8.02 19.04
CA MET A 142 -0.99 -8.68 18.59
C MET A 142 0.00 -8.84 19.74
N TRP A 143 0.86 -9.84 19.61
CA TRP A 143 1.90 -10.16 20.58
C TRP A 143 3.25 -10.22 19.87
N SER A 144 4.30 -9.84 20.58
CA SER A 144 5.68 -9.88 20.10
C SER A 144 6.58 -10.52 21.15
N SER A 145 7.66 -11.13 20.65
CA SER A 145 8.71 -11.69 21.52
C SER A 145 9.28 -10.60 22.44
N PRO A 146 9.46 -10.87 23.74
CA PRO A 146 10.23 -9.96 24.60
C PRO A 146 11.71 -9.90 24.18
N GLU A 147 12.26 -11.01 23.68
CA GLU A 147 13.67 -11.13 23.31
C GLU A 147 13.99 -10.38 22.00
N THR A 148 13.07 -10.44 21.02
CA THR A 148 13.33 -9.96 19.65
C THR A 148 12.42 -8.81 19.23
N GLY A 149 11.30 -8.59 19.92
CA GLY A 149 10.24 -7.64 19.54
C GLY A 149 9.49 -8.00 18.24
N LEU A 150 9.87 -9.09 17.58
CA LEU A 150 9.21 -9.57 16.37
C LEU A 150 7.83 -10.12 16.70
N LEU A 151 6.89 -9.92 15.77
CA LEU A 151 5.53 -10.45 15.87
C LEU A 151 5.57 -11.96 16.12
N GLN A 152 4.81 -12.40 17.12
CA GLN A 152 4.63 -13.78 17.51
C GLN A 152 3.13 -14.10 17.65
N SER A 153 2.85 -15.39 17.67
CA SER A 153 1.50 -15.92 17.74
C SER A 153 0.71 -15.42 18.93
N GLY A 154 -0.54 -15.00 18.66
CA GLY A 154 -1.54 -14.79 19.69
C GLY A 154 -2.33 -16.08 20.01
N PRO A 155 -3.23 -16.03 21.01
CA PRO A 155 -4.04 -17.18 21.41
C PRO A 155 -5.10 -17.62 20.39
N VAL A 156 -5.46 -16.77 19.41
CA VAL A 156 -6.57 -17.06 18.46
C VAL A 156 -6.09 -17.42 17.06
N ARG A 157 -5.04 -16.76 16.55
CA ARG A 157 -4.44 -17.03 15.23
C ARG A 157 -2.93 -16.91 15.30
N GLN A 158 -2.23 -17.80 14.59
CA GLN A 158 -0.79 -17.83 14.55
C GLN A 158 -0.29 -16.94 13.41
N VAL A 159 0.41 -15.85 13.74
CA VAL A 159 1.24 -15.11 12.79
C VAL A 159 2.55 -14.78 13.46
N GLN A 160 3.63 -15.29 12.91
CA GLN A 160 4.98 -15.03 13.37
C GLN A 160 5.80 -14.41 12.24
N VAL A 161 6.58 -13.39 12.57
CA VAL A 161 7.60 -12.83 11.67
C VAL A 161 8.96 -13.44 12.02
N ARG A 162 9.67 -13.92 11.01
CA ARG A 162 11.06 -14.37 11.09
C ARG A 162 11.89 -13.69 10.02
N PHE A 163 13.18 -13.53 10.27
CA PHE A 163 14.15 -13.05 9.29
C PHE A 163 15.15 -14.16 8.98
N LEU A 164 15.58 -14.25 7.73
CA LEU A 164 16.43 -15.32 7.21
C LEU A 164 17.48 -14.77 6.26
N TRP A 165 18.56 -15.51 6.11
CA TRP A 165 19.59 -15.29 5.11
C TRP A 165 19.60 -16.41 4.09
N TYR A 166 19.61 -16.06 2.80
CA TYR A 166 20.13 -16.92 1.76
C TYR A 166 21.56 -16.51 1.41
N GLY A 167 22.40 -17.50 1.12
CA GLY A 167 23.70 -17.29 0.49
C GLY A 167 23.63 -17.59 -1.01
N THR A 168 24.74 -17.42 -1.72
CA THR A 168 24.91 -17.89 -3.11
C THR A 168 25.71 -19.19 -3.17
N ARG A 169 25.62 -19.92 -4.28
CA ARG A 169 26.51 -21.05 -4.57
C ARG A 169 27.99 -20.65 -4.58
N THR A 170 28.85 -21.56 -4.14
CA THR A 170 30.31 -21.38 -4.10
C THR A 170 31.00 -21.78 -5.40
N SER A 171 30.36 -22.54 -6.29
CA SER A 171 30.90 -22.96 -7.59
C SER A 171 29.79 -23.00 -8.66
N GLY A 172 30.20 -23.00 -9.94
CA GLY A 172 29.27 -22.92 -11.07
C GLY A 172 28.55 -21.58 -11.16
N ASP A 173 27.35 -21.60 -11.72
CA ASP A 173 26.49 -20.40 -11.78
C ASP A 173 26.12 -19.92 -10.38
N ARG A 174 26.22 -18.60 -10.16
CA ARG A 174 25.98 -17.93 -8.87
C ARG A 174 24.86 -16.91 -8.99
N SER A 175 24.30 -16.51 -7.84
CA SER A 175 23.38 -15.37 -7.78
C SER A 175 24.07 -14.10 -8.28
N GLY A 176 23.34 -13.26 -9.00
CA GLY A 176 23.73 -11.91 -9.42
C GLY A 176 22.48 -11.05 -9.59
N ALA A 177 22.52 -9.98 -10.37
CA ALA A 177 21.39 -9.06 -10.51
C ALA A 177 20.08 -9.73 -10.99
N TYR A 178 20.18 -10.74 -11.87
CA TYR A 178 19.04 -11.41 -12.50
C TYR A 178 18.76 -12.78 -11.89
N LEU A 179 19.81 -13.55 -11.59
CA LEU A 179 19.67 -14.91 -11.11
C LEU A 179 19.59 -14.96 -9.58
N PHE A 180 18.64 -15.73 -9.07
CA PHE A 180 18.62 -16.20 -7.69
C PHE A 180 19.05 -17.67 -7.66
N LEU A 181 20.28 -17.94 -7.21
CA LEU A 181 20.86 -19.27 -7.14
C LEU A 181 21.38 -19.50 -5.71
N PRO A 182 20.48 -19.82 -4.77
CA PRO A 182 20.84 -19.95 -3.37
C PRO A 182 21.86 -21.06 -3.13
N GLY A 183 22.69 -20.87 -2.12
CA GLY A 183 23.67 -21.85 -1.66
C GLY A 183 23.03 -23.16 -1.19
N GLY A 184 23.82 -24.24 -1.18
CA GLY A 184 23.34 -25.58 -0.82
C GLY A 184 22.81 -25.72 0.61
N GLU A 185 23.18 -24.82 1.51
CA GLU A 185 22.67 -24.79 2.89
C GLU A 185 21.22 -24.27 2.99
N GLY A 186 20.66 -23.72 1.91
CA GLY A 186 19.30 -23.19 1.90
C GLY A 186 19.11 -21.96 2.81
N PRO A 187 17.88 -21.66 3.25
CA PRO A 187 17.60 -20.54 4.14
C PRO A 187 18.18 -20.79 5.53
N GLN A 188 18.97 -19.84 6.02
CA GLN A 188 19.52 -19.83 7.38
C GLN A 188 18.75 -18.82 8.23
N ALA A 189 18.51 -19.14 9.50
CA ALA A 189 17.88 -18.18 10.42
C ALA A 189 18.77 -16.93 10.59
N TYR A 190 18.15 -15.74 10.63
CA TYR A 190 18.88 -14.55 11.00
C TYR A 190 19.35 -14.68 12.46
N SER A 191 20.65 -14.54 12.68
CA SER A 191 21.27 -14.53 14.00
C SER A 191 22.19 -13.33 14.14
N SER A 192 22.20 -12.73 15.32
CA SER A 192 23.08 -11.62 15.70
C SER A 192 23.64 -11.91 17.09
N SER A 193 24.91 -11.59 17.33
CA SER A 193 25.50 -11.64 18.67
C SER A 193 24.93 -10.57 19.60
N GLU A 194 24.43 -9.48 19.03
CA GLU A 194 23.79 -8.39 19.78
C GLU A 194 22.27 -8.56 19.75
N PRO A 195 21.60 -8.60 20.93
CA PRO A 195 20.14 -8.60 21.00
C PRO A 195 19.59 -7.26 20.50
N PRO A 196 18.43 -7.25 19.81
CA PRO A 196 17.89 -6.04 19.24
C PRO A 196 17.46 -5.04 20.33
N LEU A 197 17.56 -3.75 20.00
CA LEU A 197 16.89 -2.72 20.79
C LEU A 197 15.39 -2.71 20.43
N ILE A 198 14.54 -2.93 21.41
CA ILE A 198 13.09 -2.93 21.25
C ILE A 198 12.51 -1.66 21.85
N ARG A 199 11.66 -0.99 21.08
CA ARG A 199 10.92 0.20 21.49
C ARG A 199 9.43 -0.02 21.29
N VAL A 200 8.67 0.02 22.37
CA VAL A 200 7.21 0.03 22.33
C VAL A 200 6.73 1.47 22.45
N THR A 201 6.01 1.96 21.44
CA THR A 201 5.37 3.28 21.42
C THR A 201 3.89 3.10 21.69
N ARG A 202 3.33 3.83 22.66
CA ARG A 202 1.88 3.85 22.94
C ARG A 202 1.37 5.28 22.87
N GLY A 203 0.38 5.52 22.02
CA GLY A 203 -0.27 6.81 21.91
C GLY A 203 -1.73 6.71 21.45
N PRO A 204 -2.46 7.84 21.37
CA PRO A 204 -3.88 7.84 21.07
C PRO A 204 -4.21 7.57 19.60
N ILE A 205 -3.31 7.88 18.65
CA ILE A 205 -3.53 7.72 17.20
C ILE A 205 -3.01 6.37 16.70
N PHE A 206 -1.88 5.92 17.22
CA PHE A 206 -1.33 4.60 16.94
C PHE A 206 -0.44 4.11 18.09
N SER A 207 -0.22 2.81 18.09
CA SER A 207 0.84 2.17 18.89
C SER A 207 1.72 1.33 17.97
N ASP A 208 3.02 1.24 18.27
CA ASP A 208 3.94 0.40 17.50
C ASP A 208 4.99 -0.30 18.37
N ILE A 209 5.53 -1.40 17.84
CA ILE A 209 6.72 -2.06 18.36
C ILE A 209 7.78 -1.96 17.26
N THR A 210 8.91 -1.35 17.58
CA THR A 210 10.07 -1.25 16.70
C THR A 210 11.22 -2.07 17.28
N SER A 211 11.74 -3.00 16.50
CA SER A 211 12.93 -3.79 16.80
C SER A 211 14.08 -3.37 15.90
N CYS A 212 15.16 -2.85 16.48
CA CYS A 212 16.37 -2.45 15.77
C CYS A 212 17.41 -3.58 15.87
N PHE A 213 17.61 -4.29 14.76
CA PHE A 213 18.68 -5.26 14.55
C PHE A 213 19.84 -4.59 13.80
N PRO A 214 21.05 -5.20 13.78
CA PRO A 214 22.19 -4.65 13.05
C PRO A 214 21.91 -4.34 11.57
N HIS A 215 21.21 -5.23 10.87
CA HIS A 215 20.98 -5.12 9.41
C HIS A 215 19.60 -4.57 9.03
N PHE A 216 18.69 -4.44 9.98
CA PHE A 216 17.36 -3.95 9.71
C PHE A 216 16.66 -3.41 10.94
N THR A 217 15.81 -2.42 10.75
CA THR A 217 14.81 -1.99 11.73
C THR A 217 13.44 -2.47 11.27
N HIS A 218 12.78 -3.28 12.09
CA HIS A 218 11.44 -3.82 11.84
C HIS A 218 10.43 -3.14 12.76
N THR A 219 9.38 -2.55 12.20
CA THR A 219 8.30 -1.91 12.95
C THR A 219 6.97 -2.57 12.60
N VAL A 220 6.19 -2.95 13.61
CA VAL A 220 4.78 -3.33 13.46
C VAL A 220 3.92 -2.29 14.18
N ARG A 221 3.01 -1.67 13.44
CA ARG A 221 2.14 -0.59 13.93
C ARG A 221 0.67 -0.96 13.83
N LEU A 222 -0.07 -0.63 14.88
CA LEU A 222 -1.53 -0.65 14.93
C LEU A 222 -2.06 0.77 14.98
N TYR A 223 -2.84 1.14 13.97
CA TYR A 223 -3.58 2.40 13.96
C TYR A 223 -4.83 2.29 14.84
N HIS A 224 -5.10 3.32 15.64
CA HIS A 224 -6.33 3.45 16.43
C HIS A 224 -7.42 4.14 15.60
N LEU A 225 -7.60 3.66 14.37
CA LEU A 225 -8.61 4.13 13.43
C LEU A 225 -9.71 3.07 13.28
N ASP A 226 -10.86 3.50 12.79
CA ASP A 226 -11.88 2.59 12.25
C ASP A 226 -11.54 2.16 10.81
N GLY A 227 -12.32 1.22 10.26
CA GLY A 227 -12.21 0.81 8.85
C GLY A 227 -11.04 -0.13 8.55
N HIS A 228 -10.67 -0.24 7.27
CA HIS A 228 -9.61 -1.14 6.80
C HIS A 228 -8.24 -0.81 7.39
N ALA A 229 -7.95 0.49 7.60
CA ALA A 229 -6.69 0.93 8.17
C ALA A 229 -6.49 0.41 9.60
N GLY A 230 -7.54 0.44 10.43
CA GLY A 230 -7.53 -0.10 11.79
C GLY A 230 -7.60 -1.63 11.86
N LYS A 231 -8.19 -2.29 10.84
CA LYS A 231 -8.27 -3.76 10.75
C LYS A 231 -7.00 -4.41 10.17
N SER A 232 -6.03 -3.62 9.73
CA SER A 232 -4.73 -4.08 9.20
C SER A 232 -3.57 -3.75 10.14
N MET A 233 -2.52 -4.59 10.15
CA MET A 233 -1.22 -4.26 10.72
C MET A 233 -0.36 -3.57 9.67
N GLU A 234 0.28 -2.47 10.03
CA GLU A 234 1.31 -1.86 9.19
C GLU A 234 2.68 -2.44 9.57
N ILE A 235 3.43 -2.91 8.57
CA ILE A 235 4.79 -3.40 8.75
C ILE A 235 5.72 -2.50 7.95
N SER A 236 6.77 -1.99 8.61
CA SER A 236 7.83 -1.22 7.96
C SER A 236 9.17 -1.88 8.23
N ASN A 237 9.97 -2.10 7.20
CA ASN A 237 11.36 -2.55 7.34
C ASN A 237 12.29 -1.51 6.73
N MET A 238 13.23 -1.01 7.52
CA MET A 238 14.40 -0.27 7.03
C MET A 238 15.58 -1.22 6.98
N VAL A 239 16.09 -1.54 5.80
CA VAL A 239 17.12 -2.57 5.59
C VAL A 239 18.44 -1.91 5.19
N ASP A 240 19.54 -2.32 5.82
CA ASP A 240 20.90 -1.93 5.47
C ASP A 240 21.83 -3.14 5.55
N ILE A 241 22.12 -3.75 4.39
CA ILE A 241 22.99 -4.93 4.28
C ILE A 241 24.34 -4.61 3.63
N ARG A 242 24.76 -3.33 3.63
CA ARG A 242 26.01 -2.89 2.97
C ARG A 242 27.26 -3.56 3.55
N SER A 243 27.21 -3.93 4.83
CA SER A 243 28.27 -4.67 5.54
C SER A 243 28.40 -6.13 5.09
N GLU A 244 27.37 -6.68 4.45
CA GLU A 244 27.32 -8.09 4.12
C GLU A 244 28.00 -8.42 2.78
N THR A 245 28.22 -9.70 2.53
CA THR A 245 28.78 -10.19 1.27
C THR A 245 28.12 -11.50 0.90
N ASN A 246 27.55 -11.54 -0.31
CA ASN A 246 26.89 -12.72 -0.85
C ASN A 246 25.73 -13.21 0.03
N LYS A 247 24.90 -12.26 0.46
CA LYS A 247 23.74 -12.48 1.34
C LYS A 247 22.50 -11.86 0.73
N GLU A 248 21.37 -12.55 0.90
CA GLU A 248 20.05 -12.09 0.51
C GLU A 248 19.14 -12.18 1.74
N LEU A 249 18.65 -11.02 2.22
CA LEU A 249 17.82 -10.92 3.43
C LEU A 249 16.35 -11.18 3.08
N VAL A 250 15.70 -12.04 3.85
CA VAL A 250 14.30 -12.42 3.64
C VAL A 250 13.50 -12.24 4.92
N MET A 251 12.29 -11.71 4.79
CA MET A 251 11.27 -11.78 5.85
C MET A 251 10.33 -12.95 5.56
N ARG A 252 10.07 -13.80 6.55
CA ARG A 252 9.14 -14.93 6.48
C ARG A 252 8.00 -14.71 7.45
N LEU A 253 6.78 -14.76 6.94
CA LEU A 253 5.55 -14.89 7.72
C LEU A 253 5.24 -16.37 7.89
N VAL A 254 5.04 -16.81 9.13
CA VAL A 254 4.67 -18.18 9.48
C VAL A 254 3.28 -18.14 10.12
N THR A 255 2.35 -18.93 9.58
CA THR A 255 0.95 -18.91 9.99
C THR A 255 0.34 -20.30 10.12
N ASP A 256 -0.84 -20.37 10.75
CA ASP A 256 -1.68 -21.56 10.84
C ASP A 256 -2.59 -21.76 9.62
N VAL A 257 -2.52 -20.89 8.61
CA VAL A 257 -3.31 -21.01 7.37
C VAL A 257 -2.92 -22.30 6.64
N ALA A 258 -3.88 -23.21 6.48
CA ALA A 258 -3.69 -24.51 5.84
C ALA A 258 -3.63 -24.41 4.31
N SER A 259 -2.68 -23.63 3.78
CA SER A 259 -2.56 -23.29 2.36
C SER A 259 -2.08 -24.45 1.46
N GLY A 260 -1.61 -25.55 2.05
CA GLY A 260 -0.97 -26.64 1.33
C GLY A 260 0.22 -26.14 0.51
N ASN A 261 0.28 -26.47 -0.77
CA ASN A 261 1.31 -25.95 -1.67
C ASN A 261 0.83 -24.77 -2.53
N ARG A 262 -0.27 -24.10 -2.15
CA ARG A 262 -0.88 -23.02 -2.93
C ARG A 262 -0.68 -21.68 -2.25
N PHE A 263 -0.41 -20.66 -3.07
CA PHE A 263 -0.39 -19.26 -2.67
C PHE A 263 -0.74 -18.41 -3.87
N TYR A 264 -0.95 -17.11 -3.68
CA TYR A 264 -1.42 -16.24 -4.73
C TYR A 264 -0.55 -15.01 -4.79
N THR A 265 -0.17 -14.60 -6.00
CA THR A 265 0.58 -13.35 -6.23
C THR A 265 -0.10 -12.55 -7.32
N ASP A 266 0.00 -11.23 -7.24
CA ASP A 266 -0.53 -10.37 -8.27
C ASP A 266 0.32 -10.38 -9.54
N LEU A 267 -0.31 -10.03 -10.66
CA LEU A 267 0.36 -9.66 -11.90
C LEU A 267 0.14 -8.17 -12.14
N ASN A 268 1.19 -7.37 -11.89
CA ASN A 268 1.22 -5.93 -12.12
C ASN A 268 0.10 -5.15 -11.40
N GLY A 269 -0.35 -5.62 -10.23
CA GLY A 269 -1.47 -5.03 -9.49
C GLY A 269 -2.83 -5.11 -10.20
N PHE A 270 -2.93 -5.89 -11.29
CA PHE A 270 -4.14 -5.97 -12.10
C PHE A 270 -5.02 -7.17 -11.74
N GLN A 271 -4.43 -8.37 -11.65
CA GLN A 271 -5.14 -9.61 -11.35
C GLN A 271 -4.32 -10.47 -10.38
N MET A 272 -5.00 -11.33 -9.62
CA MET A 272 -4.34 -12.34 -8.78
C MET A 272 -4.19 -13.64 -9.55
N GLN A 273 -3.05 -14.31 -9.39
CA GLN A 273 -2.78 -15.59 -10.00
C GLN A 273 -2.41 -16.63 -8.93
N GLN A 274 -3.08 -17.79 -8.99
CA GLN A 274 -2.71 -18.93 -8.17
C GLN A 274 -1.34 -19.47 -8.58
N ARG A 275 -0.47 -19.64 -7.60
CA ARG A 275 0.83 -20.29 -7.68
C ARG A 275 0.77 -21.65 -6.98
N ARG A 276 1.63 -22.56 -7.42
CA ARG A 276 1.84 -23.85 -6.76
C ARG A 276 3.32 -24.04 -6.54
N SER A 277 3.70 -24.30 -5.30
CA SER A 277 5.05 -24.72 -4.96
C SER A 277 5.23 -26.17 -5.35
N LEU A 278 6.25 -26.42 -6.17
CA LEU A 278 6.53 -27.72 -6.76
C LEU A 278 7.93 -28.16 -6.34
N GLU A 279 7.99 -29.22 -5.52
CA GLU A 279 9.26 -29.78 -5.04
C GLU A 279 10.14 -30.33 -6.17
N LYS A 280 9.53 -30.74 -7.29
CA LYS A 280 10.25 -31.17 -8.50
C LYS A 280 11.01 -30.05 -9.21
N LEU A 281 10.72 -28.79 -8.88
CA LEU A 281 11.41 -27.61 -9.40
C LEU A 281 12.44 -27.14 -8.36
N PRO A 282 13.57 -26.55 -8.80
CA PRO A 282 14.54 -25.99 -7.87
C PRO A 282 13.91 -24.84 -7.06
N LEU A 283 14.47 -24.56 -5.87
CA LEU A 283 13.92 -23.58 -4.91
C LEU A 283 13.56 -22.24 -5.57
N GLN A 284 14.51 -21.67 -6.32
CA GLN A 284 14.34 -20.37 -6.96
C GLN A 284 13.21 -20.32 -8.01
N ALA A 285 12.80 -21.47 -8.58
CA ALA A 285 11.70 -21.53 -9.54
C ALA A 285 10.32 -21.42 -8.87
N ASN A 286 10.27 -21.47 -7.54
CA ASN A 286 9.06 -21.26 -6.75
C ASN A 286 8.94 -19.80 -6.24
N PHE A 287 9.88 -18.92 -6.58
CA PHE A 287 9.76 -17.48 -6.33
C PHE A 287 9.06 -16.78 -7.50
N TYR A 288 8.11 -15.91 -7.16
CA TYR A 288 7.31 -15.15 -8.12
C TYR A 288 7.32 -13.67 -7.76
N PRO A 289 7.10 -12.77 -8.74
CA PRO A 289 6.89 -11.37 -8.43
C PRO A 289 5.59 -11.18 -7.63
N MET A 290 5.68 -10.34 -6.61
CA MET A 290 4.58 -9.64 -5.96
C MET A 290 4.80 -8.16 -6.22
N THR A 291 3.95 -7.54 -7.03
CA THR A 291 4.04 -6.11 -7.32
C THR A 291 3.23 -5.27 -6.34
N SER A 292 2.17 -5.83 -5.76
CA SER A 292 1.30 -5.12 -4.80
C SER A 292 0.65 -6.03 -3.77
N ALA A 293 0.47 -7.33 -4.04
CA ALA A 293 -0.24 -8.21 -3.14
C ALA A 293 0.14 -9.69 -3.31
N ALA A 294 0.24 -10.39 -2.19
CA ALA A 294 0.27 -11.85 -2.13
C ALA A 294 -0.58 -12.34 -0.95
N PHE A 295 -1.16 -13.54 -1.06
CA PHE A 295 -1.91 -14.10 0.05
C PHE A 295 -1.81 -15.62 0.16
N LEU A 296 -2.01 -16.09 1.38
CA LEU A 296 -2.29 -17.48 1.75
C LEU A 296 -3.76 -17.58 2.13
N GLN A 297 -4.40 -18.70 1.81
CA GLN A 297 -5.77 -18.95 2.25
C GLN A 297 -6.06 -20.43 2.44
N ASP A 298 -6.97 -20.71 3.36
CA ASP A 298 -7.66 -21.98 3.52
C ASP A 298 -9.18 -21.74 3.59
N ALA A 299 -9.96 -22.75 4.04
CA ALA A 299 -11.42 -22.69 4.04
C ALA A 299 -11.99 -21.66 5.05
N SER A 300 -11.24 -21.33 6.10
CA SER A 300 -11.69 -20.48 7.21
C SER A 300 -10.93 -19.16 7.31
N SER A 301 -9.77 -19.04 6.66
CA SER A 301 -8.86 -17.93 6.86
C SER A 301 -8.15 -17.48 5.60
N ARG A 302 -7.81 -16.19 5.55
CA ARG A 302 -6.87 -15.62 4.59
C ARG A 302 -5.91 -14.67 5.30
N LEU A 303 -4.64 -14.78 4.92
CA LEU A 303 -3.57 -13.86 5.27
C LEU A 303 -3.14 -13.13 4.00
N SER A 304 -3.48 -11.84 3.90
CA SER A 304 -3.09 -11.00 2.77
C SER A 304 -1.95 -10.07 3.17
N LEU A 305 -0.83 -10.16 2.44
CA LEU A 305 0.28 -9.23 2.52
C LEU A 305 0.19 -8.28 1.33
N LEU A 306 0.02 -6.99 1.61
CA LEU A 306 -0.08 -5.92 0.64
C LEU A 306 1.19 -5.06 0.73
N SER A 307 1.70 -4.58 -0.39
CA SER A 307 3.01 -3.93 -0.45
C SER A 307 2.97 -2.63 -1.25
N ALA A 308 3.77 -1.65 -0.81
CA ALA A 308 3.99 -0.40 -1.55
C ALA A 308 5.10 -0.53 -2.62
N GLN A 309 5.79 -1.67 -2.67
CA GLN A 309 6.93 -1.92 -3.55
C GLN A 309 6.86 -3.34 -4.15
N SER A 310 7.56 -3.55 -5.26
CA SER A 310 7.63 -4.86 -5.89
C SER A 310 8.76 -5.71 -5.31
N GLN A 311 8.47 -6.96 -4.97
CA GLN A 311 9.44 -7.90 -4.39
C GLN A 311 9.20 -9.33 -4.89
N ALA A 312 10.21 -10.19 -4.72
CA ALA A 312 10.05 -11.61 -4.96
C ALA A 312 9.46 -12.29 -3.73
N VAL A 313 8.46 -13.15 -3.92
CA VAL A 313 7.79 -13.90 -2.85
C VAL A 313 7.68 -15.38 -3.18
N ALA A 314 7.61 -16.21 -2.14
CA ALA A 314 7.38 -17.65 -2.27
C ALA A 314 6.64 -18.20 -1.06
N SER A 315 5.86 -19.27 -1.25
CA SER A 315 5.35 -20.11 -0.16
C SER A 315 6.01 -21.47 -0.24
N LEU A 316 7.20 -21.62 0.35
CA LEU A 316 8.00 -22.84 0.22
C LEU A 316 7.47 -23.98 1.09
N ARG A 317 6.70 -23.66 2.13
CA ARG A 317 6.03 -24.62 3.02
C ARG A 317 4.59 -24.16 3.29
N PRO A 318 3.66 -25.08 3.60
CA PRO A 318 2.30 -24.72 3.99
C PRO A 318 2.29 -23.71 5.14
N GLY A 319 1.45 -22.68 5.04
CA GLY A 319 1.34 -21.63 6.04
C GLY A 319 2.48 -20.62 6.06
N GLU A 320 3.51 -20.76 5.23
CA GLU A 320 4.65 -19.83 5.16
C GLU A 320 4.56 -18.93 3.92
N LEU A 321 4.87 -17.65 4.09
CA LEU A 321 5.05 -16.69 2.99
C LEU A 321 6.35 -15.92 3.20
N GLU A 322 7.29 -16.08 2.28
CA GLU A 322 8.60 -15.42 2.27
C GLU A 322 8.62 -14.28 1.26
N LEU A 323 9.35 -13.23 1.60
CA LEU A 323 9.61 -12.09 0.72
C LEU A 323 11.07 -11.64 0.81
N VAL A 324 11.70 -11.44 -0.35
CA VAL A 324 13.08 -10.95 -0.44
C VAL A 324 13.10 -9.45 -0.21
N LEU A 325 13.84 -9.01 0.80
CA LEU A 325 13.93 -7.61 1.20
C LEU A 325 15.05 -6.87 0.44
N ASP A 326 16.25 -7.42 0.45
CA ASP A 326 17.42 -6.87 -0.25
C ASP A 326 18.45 -7.99 -0.50
N ARG A 327 19.35 -7.78 -1.47
CA ARG A 327 20.40 -8.73 -1.84
C ARG A 327 21.71 -8.04 -2.20
N ARG A 328 22.82 -8.57 -1.70
CA ARG A 328 24.17 -8.06 -1.93
C ARG A 328 25.09 -9.16 -2.42
N LEU A 329 25.61 -9.01 -3.63
CA LEU A 329 26.24 -10.08 -4.40
C LEU A 329 27.51 -9.56 -5.08
N GLN A 330 28.65 -10.21 -4.86
CA GLN A 330 29.97 -9.71 -5.30
C GLN A 330 30.32 -10.10 -6.75
N GLN A 331 29.53 -10.95 -7.37
CA GLN A 331 29.80 -11.48 -8.71
C GLN A 331 28.68 -11.14 -9.69
N ASP A 332 29.05 -11.02 -10.96
CA ASP A 332 28.12 -11.05 -12.08
C ASP A 332 27.52 -12.47 -12.23
N ASP A 333 26.31 -12.55 -12.76
CA ASP A 333 25.62 -13.81 -13.04
C ASP A 333 25.68 -14.21 -14.53
N ASN A 334 26.59 -13.61 -15.29
CA ASN A 334 26.83 -13.88 -16.70
C ASN A 334 25.57 -13.66 -17.56
N ARG A 335 24.82 -12.59 -17.28
CA ARG A 335 23.68 -12.12 -18.10
C ARG A 335 23.96 -10.83 -18.85
N GLY A 336 25.21 -10.37 -18.84
CA GLY A 336 25.70 -9.24 -19.64
C GLY A 336 25.78 -7.90 -18.90
N LEU A 337 25.52 -7.87 -17.59
CA LEU A 337 25.68 -6.65 -16.78
C LEU A 337 27.15 -6.37 -16.45
N GLY A 338 27.96 -7.40 -16.21
CA GLY A 338 29.40 -7.29 -16.00
C GLY A 338 29.79 -6.81 -14.59
N GLN A 339 28.85 -6.84 -13.64
CA GLN A 339 29.09 -6.49 -12.23
C GLN A 339 28.13 -7.23 -11.29
N GLY A 340 28.52 -7.34 -10.02
CA GLY A 340 27.62 -7.78 -8.96
C GLY A 340 26.64 -6.69 -8.52
N VAL A 341 25.85 -7.00 -7.48
CA VAL A 341 24.95 -6.05 -6.81
C VAL A 341 25.64 -5.60 -5.52
N THR A 342 26.37 -4.48 -5.59
CA THR A 342 27.21 -3.97 -4.49
C THR A 342 26.94 -2.50 -4.15
N ASP A 343 25.94 -1.91 -4.77
CA ASP A 343 25.50 -0.52 -4.64
C ASP A 343 24.32 -0.34 -3.67
N ASN A 344 24.06 -1.34 -2.81
CA ASN A 344 22.98 -1.31 -1.81
C ASN A 344 22.98 0.00 -1.00
N LYS A 345 21.78 0.45 -0.64
CA LYS A 345 21.51 1.62 0.18
C LYS A 345 20.50 1.26 1.27
N PRO A 346 20.42 2.05 2.36
CA PRO A 346 19.32 1.94 3.30
C PRO A 346 17.98 2.00 2.55
N THR A 347 17.23 0.89 2.58
CA THR A 347 16.03 0.72 1.79
C THR A 347 14.82 0.54 2.71
N ALA A 348 13.85 1.44 2.57
CA ALA A 348 12.59 1.39 3.30
C ALA A 348 11.55 0.59 2.52
N THR A 349 10.87 -0.32 3.19
CA THR A 349 9.77 -1.11 2.62
C THR A 349 8.55 -1.07 3.52
N LEU A 350 7.36 -0.90 2.95
CA LEU A 350 6.11 -0.74 3.68
C LEU A 350 5.08 -1.78 3.24
N TYR A 351 4.34 -2.33 4.20
CA TYR A 351 3.33 -3.35 3.97
C TYR A 351 2.09 -3.14 4.84
N ARG A 352 0.98 -3.72 4.40
CA ARG A 352 -0.20 -3.99 5.23
C ARG A 352 -0.42 -5.49 5.30
N LEU A 353 -0.55 -6.01 6.52
CA LEU A 353 -0.90 -7.39 6.79
C LEU A 353 -2.35 -7.45 7.27
N LEU A 354 -3.19 -8.17 6.52
CA LEU A 354 -4.61 -8.30 6.79
C LEU A 354 -4.95 -9.77 7.06
N LEU A 355 -5.63 -10.02 8.17
CA LEU A 355 -6.15 -11.33 8.54
C LEU A 355 -7.67 -11.31 8.45
N GLU A 356 -8.21 -12.22 7.66
CA GLU A 356 -9.63 -12.28 7.35
C GLU A 356 -10.19 -13.67 7.64
N ASP A 357 -11.45 -13.69 8.09
CA ASP A 357 -12.26 -14.89 8.15
C ASP A 357 -12.90 -15.15 6.78
N ARG A 358 -12.99 -16.43 6.41
CA ARG A 358 -13.60 -16.89 5.17
C ARG A 358 -14.68 -17.93 5.44
N GLY A 359 -15.69 -17.96 4.58
CA GLY A 359 -16.67 -19.03 4.50
C GLY A 359 -16.76 -19.53 3.06
N GLY A 360 -16.03 -20.60 2.72
CA GLY A 360 -16.11 -21.16 1.38
C GLY A 360 -15.08 -22.25 1.10
N GLU A 361 -15.30 -23.03 0.05
CA GLU A 361 -14.36 -24.06 -0.38
C GLU A 361 -13.09 -23.47 -1.01
N VAL A 362 -11.96 -24.15 -0.80
CA VAL A 362 -10.66 -23.77 -1.38
C VAL A 362 -10.40 -24.66 -2.58
N GLY A 363 -10.53 -24.11 -3.78
CA GLY A 363 -10.02 -24.77 -4.98
C GLY A 363 -10.86 -24.59 -6.22
N GLY A 364 -10.18 -24.74 -7.36
CA GLY A 364 -10.74 -24.57 -8.69
C GLY A 364 -9.67 -24.00 -9.63
N ALA A 365 -9.96 -23.97 -10.92
CA ALA A 365 -9.18 -23.21 -11.91
C ALA A 365 -9.69 -21.75 -12.03
N ALA A 366 -10.42 -21.27 -11.02
CA ALA A 366 -10.99 -19.93 -11.00
C ALA A 366 -9.93 -18.88 -10.66
N VAL A 367 -10.09 -17.68 -11.24
CA VAL A 367 -9.33 -16.50 -10.86
C VAL A 367 -9.83 -16.07 -9.47
N GLU A 368 -8.98 -16.25 -8.46
CA GLU A 368 -9.25 -15.76 -7.12
C GLU A 368 -9.03 -14.25 -7.07
N HIS A 369 -9.68 -13.58 -6.12
CA HIS A 369 -9.61 -12.12 -5.98
C HIS A 369 -9.23 -11.74 -4.54
N LEU A 370 -8.66 -10.54 -4.39
CA LEU A 370 -8.52 -9.92 -3.08
C LEU A 370 -9.90 -9.64 -2.48
N SER A 371 -9.98 -9.60 -1.16
CA SER A 371 -11.17 -9.06 -0.49
C SER A 371 -11.32 -7.57 -0.78
N LEU A 372 -12.50 -7.04 -0.49
CA LEU A 372 -12.74 -5.60 -0.62
C LEU A 372 -11.84 -4.76 0.31
N LEU A 373 -11.62 -5.23 1.53
CA LEU A 373 -10.75 -4.55 2.50
C LEU A 373 -9.28 -4.60 2.05
N ALA A 374 -8.84 -5.71 1.45
CA ALA A 374 -7.51 -5.81 0.89
C ALA A 374 -7.32 -4.87 -0.31
N HIS A 375 -8.32 -4.70 -1.18
CA HIS A 375 -8.29 -3.70 -2.26
C HIS A 375 -8.15 -2.27 -1.73
N LEU A 376 -8.93 -1.89 -0.71
CA LEU A 376 -8.87 -0.56 -0.09
C LEU A 376 -7.55 -0.30 0.64
N ALA A 377 -7.01 -1.30 1.33
CA ALA A 377 -5.71 -1.22 2.00
C ALA A 377 -4.55 -1.13 0.98
N SER A 378 -4.61 -1.89 -0.12
CA SER A 378 -3.63 -1.81 -1.22
C SER A 378 -3.69 -0.43 -1.89
N LEU A 379 -4.89 0.08 -2.17
CA LEU A 379 -5.08 1.43 -2.71
C LEU A 379 -4.50 2.51 -1.80
N SER A 380 -4.69 2.39 -0.49
CA SER A 380 -4.14 3.34 0.51
C SER A 380 -2.61 3.32 0.56
N LEU A 381 -1.98 2.15 0.34
CA LEU A 381 -0.53 2.01 0.27
C LEU A 381 0.05 2.62 -1.02
N SER A 382 -0.55 2.32 -2.17
CA SER A 382 -0.04 2.77 -3.47
C SER A 382 -0.33 4.24 -3.76
N HIS A 383 -1.37 4.80 -3.15
CA HIS A 383 -1.78 6.20 -3.34
C HIS A 383 -1.97 6.90 -1.98
N PRO A 384 -0.89 7.10 -1.20
CA PRO A 384 -0.97 7.75 0.10
C PRO A 384 -1.40 9.22 -0.03
N PRO A 385 -1.92 9.86 1.03
CA PRO A 385 -2.19 11.29 1.00
C PRO A 385 -0.91 12.07 0.73
N ILE A 386 -0.99 13.11 -0.10
CA ILE A 386 0.17 13.98 -0.40
C ILE A 386 0.04 15.24 0.46
N THR A 387 1.06 15.51 1.25
CA THR A 387 1.11 16.66 2.14
C THR A 387 1.91 17.79 1.51
N MET A 388 1.37 19.00 1.61
CA MET A 388 2.00 20.22 1.12
C MET A 388 1.88 21.32 2.17
N VAL A 389 2.93 22.13 2.29
CA VAL A 389 2.93 23.31 3.15
C VAL A 389 2.71 24.52 2.24
N GLY A 390 1.63 25.26 2.49
CA GLY A 390 1.35 26.53 1.85
C GLY A 390 1.90 27.68 2.69
N PRO A 391 2.43 28.74 2.06
CA PRO A 391 3.06 29.85 2.76
C PRO A 391 2.11 30.52 3.76
N GLY A 392 2.59 30.75 4.99
CA GLY A 392 1.87 31.44 6.07
C GLY A 392 1.67 32.94 5.89
N ASP A 393 1.93 33.49 4.70
CA ASP A 393 1.85 34.93 4.48
C ASP A 393 0.40 35.37 4.21
N GLY A 394 -0.15 36.20 5.12
CA GLY A 394 -1.55 36.63 5.13
C GLY A 394 -2.00 37.47 3.93
N GLN A 395 -1.15 37.65 2.92
CA GLN A 395 -1.44 38.32 1.65
C GLN A 395 -2.09 37.41 0.60
N LEU A 396 -1.96 36.09 0.71
CA LEU A 396 -2.64 35.16 -0.19
C LEU A 396 -4.10 34.95 0.26
N PRO A 397 -5.06 34.84 -0.68
CA PRO A 397 -6.43 34.52 -0.34
C PRO A 397 -6.46 33.22 0.47
N LYS A 398 -7.20 33.21 1.59
CA LYS A 398 -7.37 32.02 2.44
C LYS A 398 -7.67 30.81 1.57
N LEU A 399 -6.75 29.83 1.61
CA LEU A 399 -6.87 28.60 0.83
C LEU A 399 -8.20 27.94 1.18
N ARG A 400 -8.97 27.57 0.15
CA ARG A 400 -10.24 26.89 0.31
C ARG A 400 -10.06 25.40 0.02
N PRO A 401 -10.75 24.53 0.76
CA PRO A 401 -10.77 23.11 0.41
C PRO A 401 -11.39 22.95 -0.98
N PHE A 402 -10.92 21.94 -1.70
CA PHE A 402 -11.43 21.56 -3.01
C PHE A 402 -11.87 20.10 -2.98
N GLN A 403 -13.00 19.79 -3.60
CA GLN A 403 -13.52 18.44 -3.68
C GLN A 403 -14.04 18.19 -5.09
N ALA A 404 -13.41 17.26 -5.82
CA ALA A 404 -13.80 16.96 -7.18
C ALA A 404 -15.04 16.04 -7.25
N LEU A 405 -15.17 15.12 -6.29
CA LEU A 405 -16.24 14.12 -6.23
C LEU A 405 -17.15 14.37 -5.03
N ARG A 406 -18.47 14.48 -5.23
CA ARG A 406 -19.41 14.73 -4.12
C ARG A 406 -19.58 13.55 -3.16
N SER A 407 -19.27 12.33 -3.62
CA SER A 407 -19.32 11.10 -2.84
C SER A 407 -18.25 10.13 -3.31
N SER A 408 -17.91 9.14 -2.47
CA SER A 408 -17.02 8.05 -2.87
C SER A 408 -17.59 7.29 -4.07
N LEU A 409 -16.71 6.80 -4.94
CA LEU A 409 -17.10 5.79 -5.93
C LEU A 409 -17.29 4.44 -5.25
N PRO A 410 -17.98 3.47 -5.90
CA PRO A 410 -18.06 2.09 -5.39
C PRO A 410 -16.68 1.54 -5.03
N CYS A 411 -16.62 0.72 -3.99
CA CYS A 411 -15.36 0.23 -3.41
C CYS A 411 -14.52 -0.62 -4.38
N ASP A 412 -15.17 -1.20 -5.38
CA ASP A 412 -14.57 -2.00 -6.45
C ASP A 412 -14.15 -1.16 -7.66
N LEU A 413 -14.46 0.14 -7.70
CA LEU A 413 -14.14 1.02 -8.81
C LEU A 413 -12.97 1.92 -8.48
N HIS A 414 -11.93 1.86 -9.32
CA HIS A 414 -10.73 2.65 -9.18
C HIS A 414 -10.55 3.66 -10.33
N LEU A 415 -10.25 4.91 -9.98
CA LEU A 415 -9.89 5.95 -10.94
C LEU A 415 -8.40 5.83 -11.29
N LEU A 416 -8.08 5.10 -12.36
CA LEU A 416 -6.71 4.88 -12.80
C LEU A 416 -6.05 6.14 -13.38
N ASN A 417 -6.83 6.95 -14.09
CA ASN A 417 -6.30 8.15 -14.73
C ASN A 417 -7.38 9.21 -14.92
N LEU A 418 -7.01 10.45 -14.61
CA LEU A 418 -7.77 11.64 -15.00
C LEU A 418 -6.76 12.62 -15.60
N ARG A 419 -6.86 12.87 -16.91
CA ARG A 419 -5.97 13.79 -17.61
C ARG A 419 -6.71 14.73 -18.54
N THR A 420 -6.17 15.92 -18.71
CA THR A 420 -6.60 16.87 -19.74
C THR A 420 -6.21 16.35 -21.12
N LEU A 421 -7.10 16.53 -22.10
CA LEU A 421 -6.80 16.33 -23.50
C LEU A 421 -6.67 17.70 -24.15
N GLU A 422 -5.44 18.08 -24.45
CA GLU A 422 -5.17 19.33 -25.17
C GLU A 422 -5.34 19.10 -26.68
N ASP A 423 -6.04 20.04 -27.35
CA ASP A 423 -5.94 20.14 -28.80
C ASP A 423 -4.68 20.96 -29.13
N PRO A 424 -3.66 20.39 -29.79
CA PRO A 424 -2.44 21.11 -30.13
C PRO A 424 -2.67 22.35 -31.00
N LYS A 425 -3.85 22.51 -31.61
CA LYS A 425 -4.24 23.66 -32.42
C LYS A 425 -4.87 24.81 -31.61
N VAL A 426 -5.38 24.55 -30.40
CA VAL A 426 -6.07 25.54 -29.56
C VAL A 426 -5.37 25.58 -28.19
N ARG A 427 -4.25 26.30 -28.13
CA ARG A 427 -3.30 26.37 -27.00
C ARG A 427 -3.82 26.97 -25.67
N ALA A 428 -5.14 27.10 -25.47
CA ALA A 428 -5.66 27.84 -24.32
C ALA A 428 -6.95 27.30 -23.69
N GLU A 429 -7.64 26.31 -24.27
CA GLU A 429 -8.90 25.81 -23.72
C GLU A 429 -8.86 24.30 -23.50
N VAL A 430 -9.02 23.86 -22.24
CA VAL A 430 -9.25 22.46 -21.92
C VAL A 430 -10.67 22.11 -22.38
N THR A 431 -10.78 21.58 -23.60
CA THR A 431 -12.08 21.24 -24.21
C THR A 431 -12.57 19.86 -23.78
N SER A 432 -11.67 18.98 -23.33
CA SER A 432 -12.03 17.62 -22.94
C SER A 432 -11.09 16.97 -21.93
N LEU A 433 -11.63 15.99 -21.20
CA LEU A 433 -10.91 15.18 -20.22
C LEU A 433 -10.98 13.70 -20.60
N ALA A 434 -9.88 12.98 -20.39
CA ALA A 434 -9.86 11.52 -20.44
C ALA A 434 -9.91 10.95 -19.03
N LEU A 435 -10.92 10.10 -18.81
CA LEU A 435 -11.12 9.35 -17.58
C LEU A 435 -10.92 7.86 -17.85
N LEU A 436 -9.99 7.23 -17.14
CA LEU A 436 -9.78 5.79 -17.16
C LEU A 436 -10.25 5.20 -15.83
N LEU A 437 -11.27 4.37 -15.89
CA LEU A 437 -11.83 3.67 -14.74
C LEU A 437 -11.56 2.17 -14.86
N HIS A 438 -11.21 1.54 -13.74
CA HIS A 438 -11.03 0.10 -13.62
C HIS A 438 -11.90 -0.45 -12.51
N ARG A 439 -12.82 -1.35 -12.87
CA ARG A 439 -13.61 -2.10 -11.89
C ARG A 439 -12.93 -3.43 -11.56
N LYS A 440 -12.52 -3.58 -10.32
CA LYS A 440 -11.77 -4.71 -9.77
C LYS A 440 -12.73 -5.81 -9.33
N GLY A 441 -12.43 -7.07 -9.70
CA GLY A 441 -13.08 -8.21 -9.06
C GLY A 441 -12.65 -8.35 -7.60
N PHE A 442 -13.58 -8.75 -6.73
CA PHE A 442 -13.31 -8.98 -5.31
C PHE A 442 -13.96 -10.28 -4.82
N ASP A 443 -13.37 -10.86 -3.78
CA ASP A 443 -13.88 -12.07 -3.14
C ASP A 443 -15.15 -11.79 -2.34
N CYS A 444 -16.21 -12.54 -2.63
CA CYS A 444 -17.53 -12.43 -2.02
C CYS A 444 -17.81 -13.52 -0.95
N SER A 445 -16.81 -14.33 -0.58
CA SER A 445 -16.97 -15.41 0.40
C SER A 445 -17.29 -14.94 1.82
N SER A 446 -17.05 -13.67 2.13
CA SER A 446 -17.49 -13.05 3.38
C SER A 446 -17.81 -11.57 3.17
N ALA A 447 -18.76 -11.05 3.96
CA ALA A 447 -19.04 -9.63 4.00
C ALA A 447 -17.84 -8.88 4.62
N PRO A 448 -17.48 -7.69 4.11
CA PRO A 448 -16.36 -6.93 4.65
C PRO A 448 -16.65 -6.50 6.09
N ALA A 449 -15.72 -6.81 7.00
CA ALA A 449 -15.80 -6.45 8.41
C ALA A 449 -14.49 -5.80 8.88
N PRO A 450 -14.49 -4.50 9.24
CA PRO A 450 -15.64 -3.58 9.31
C PRO A 450 -16.22 -3.22 7.93
N PRO A 451 -17.50 -2.79 7.87
CA PRO A 451 -18.08 -2.33 6.62
C PRO A 451 -17.34 -1.09 6.09
N PRO A 452 -17.02 -1.03 4.78
CA PRO A 452 -16.36 0.13 4.21
C PRO A 452 -17.33 1.31 4.05
N ALA A 453 -16.79 2.51 3.85
CA ALA A 453 -17.58 3.75 3.71
C ALA A 453 -18.17 3.96 2.29
N CYS A 454 -17.73 3.18 1.31
CA CYS A 454 -18.22 3.20 -0.07
C CYS A 454 -19.28 2.12 -0.29
N SER A 455 -20.02 2.17 -1.40
CA SER A 455 -20.96 1.10 -1.78
C SER A 455 -20.24 -0.08 -2.45
N TRP A 456 -20.78 -1.29 -2.30
CA TRP A 456 -20.25 -2.50 -2.94
C TRP A 456 -21.35 -3.45 -3.44
N ASN A 457 -22.61 -3.01 -3.42
CA ASN A 457 -23.72 -3.78 -3.96
C ASN A 457 -23.66 -3.65 -5.49
N GLY A 458 -23.42 -4.75 -6.20
CA GLY A 458 -23.18 -4.78 -7.65
C GLY A 458 -24.33 -4.30 -8.56
N LEU A 459 -25.39 -3.72 -7.99
CA LEU A 459 -26.62 -3.29 -8.66
C LEU A 459 -26.73 -1.77 -8.87
N ASP A 460 -25.82 -0.97 -8.31
CA ASP A 460 -25.94 0.49 -8.38
C ASP A 460 -25.45 1.03 -9.74
N GLU A 461 -26.27 1.83 -10.41
CA GLU A 461 -25.82 2.66 -11.53
C GLU A 461 -24.71 3.60 -11.04
N VAL A 462 -23.53 3.55 -11.68
CA VAL A 462 -22.42 4.42 -11.28
C VAL A 462 -22.62 5.78 -11.94
N GLY A 463 -23.21 6.71 -11.18
CA GLY A 463 -23.12 8.13 -11.49
C GLY A 463 -21.73 8.64 -11.12
N LEU A 464 -21.06 9.38 -12.00
CA LEU A 464 -19.85 10.15 -11.64
C LEU A 464 -20.29 11.49 -11.06
N PRO A 465 -20.18 11.71 -9.74
CA PRO A 465 -20.68 12.92 -9.08
C PRO A 465 -19.65 14.04 -9.18
N LEU A 466 -19.24 14.37 -10.41
CA LEU A 466 -18.30 15.45 -10.69
C LEU A 466 -18.91 16.80 -10.37
N ASP A 467 -18.11 17.73 -9.83
CA ASP A 467 -18.58 19.10 -9.64
C ASP A 467 -18.69 19.88 -10.97
N SER A 468 -19.46 20.97 -10.97
CA SER A 468 -19.88 21.72 -12.17
C SER A 468 -18.76 22.36 -13.02
N GLY A 469 -17.49 22.23 -12.61
CA GLY A 469 -16.32 22.78 -13.28
C GLY A 469 -15.69 21.91 -14.37
N PHE A 470 -16.16 20.68 -14.59
CA PHE A 470 -15.55 19.76 -15.56
C PHE A 470 -16.17 19.89 -16.98
N PRO A 471 -15.37 20.04 -18.06
CA PRO A 471 -15.83 20.05 -19.45
C PRO A 471 -16.22 18.64 -19.94
N SER A 472 -16.49 18.47 -21.23
CA SER A 472 -16.85 17.20 -21.88
C SER A 472 -15.91 16.04 -21.49
N VAL A 473 -16.46 14.93 -20.99
CA VAL A 473 -15.69 13.77 -20.48
C VAL A 473 -15.69 12.61 -21.48
N PHE A 474 -14.50 12.12 -21.82
CA PHE A 474 -14.29 10.85 -22.53
C PHE A 474 -13.99 9.74 -21.52
N LEU A 475 -14.77 8.66 -21.58
CA LEU A 475 -14.66 7.54 -20.65
C LEU A 475 -14.10 6.29 -21.34
N VAL A 476 -13.03 5.76 -20.76
CA VAL A 476 -12.54 4.40 -21.04
C VAL A 476 -12.79 3.57 -19.78
N TYR A 477 -13.53 2.49 -19.94
CA TYR A 477 -13.93 1.63 -18.84
C TYR A 477 -13.41 0.22 -19.06
N THR A 478 -12.61 -0.28 -18.11
CA THR A 478 -12.24 -1.69 -18.05
C THR A 478 -13.00 -2.36 -16.91
N CYS A 479 -13.73 -3.42 -17.24
CA CYS A 479 -14.41 -4.25 -16.26
C CYS A 479 -13.71 -5.60 -16.21
N VAL A 480 -13.20 -5.98 -15.03
CA VAL A 480 -13.09 -7.39 -14.71
C VAL A 480 -14.49 -7.82 -14.31
N CYS A 481 -15.08 -8.77 -15.06
CA CYS A 481 -16.46 -9.17 -14.86
C CYS A 481 -16.68 -9.62 -13.41
N VAL A 482 -17.39 -8.80 -12.63
CA VAL A 482 -17.79 -9.11 -11.26
C VAL A 482 -19.19 -9.71 -11.33
N SER A 483 -19.25 -10.97 -11.70
CA SER A 483 -20.46 -11.76 -11.50
C SER A 483 -20.05 -13.16 -11.08
N CYS A 484 -20.82 -13.73 -10.16
CA CYS A 484 -20.91 -15.18 -10.01
C CYS A 484 -21.52 -15.85 -11.27
N SER A 485 -21.45 -15.23 -12.46
CA SER A 485 -21.97 -15.71 -13.75
C SER A 485 -21.48 -14.86 -14.95
N TRP A 486 -20.29 -15.19 -15.47
CA TRP A 486 -19.72 -14.98 -16.83
C TRP A 486 -19.72 -13.62 -17.60
N THR A 487 -18.62 -13.48 -18.38
CA THR A 487 -18.30 -12.67 -19.59
C THR A 487 -17.69 -11.25 -19.48
N TRP A 488 -16.54 -11.06 -20.15
CA TRP A 488 -15.77 -9.81 -20.25
C TRP A 488 -16.28 -8.91 -21.37
N THR A 489 -16.36 -7.59 -21.14
CA THR A 489 -16.73 -6.60 -22.16
C THR A 489 -15.84 -5.35 -22.05
N ILE A 490 -15.25 -4.90 -23.18
CA ILE A 490 -14.58 -3.61 -23.31
C ILE A 490 -15.54 -2.66 -24.03
N CYS A 491 -15.93 -1.56 -23.39
CA CYS A 491 -16.83 -0.55 -23.96
C CYS A 491 -16.13 0.81 -24.07
N SER A 492 -16.27 1.48 -25.21
CA SER A 492 -15.92 2.89 -25.38
C SER A 492 -17.20 3.73 -25.45
N LEU A 493 -17.33 4.73 -24.58
CA LEU A 493 -18.50 5.60 -24.51
C LEU A 493 -18.07 7.05 -24.75
N ARG A 494 -18.76 7.73 -25.68
CA ARG A 494 -18.62 9.16 -25.94
C ARG A 494 -19.87 9.84 -25.39
N CYS A 495 -19.75 10.57 -24.28
CA CYS A 495 -20.91 11.22 -23.66
C CYS A 495 -20.95 12.72 -23.99
N GLY A 496 -22.02 13.14 -24.66
CA GLY A 496 -22.45 14.53 -24.74
C GLY A 496 -23.45 14.87 -23.64
N SER A 497 -23.68 16.16 -23.39
CA SER A 497 -24.46 16.70 -22.28
C SER A 497 -25.76 15.92 -21.99
N ALA A 498 -25.79 15.30 -20.81
CA ALA A 498 -26.94 14.78 -20.07
C ALA A 498 -27.50 13.36 -20.34
N ARG A 499 -27.04 12.54 -21.31
CA ARG A 499 -27.42 11.10 -21.39
C ARG A 499 -26.33 10.23 -22.02
N CYS A 500 -25.90 9.18 -21.31
CA CYS A 500 -25.09 8.09 -21.87
C CYS A 500 -26.00 6.88 -22.15
N ALA A 501 -26.18 6.53 -23.42
CA ALA A 501 -26.80 5.27 -23.84
C ALA A 501 -25.87 4.60 -24.86
N ALA A 502 -25.51 3.34 -24.63
CA ALA A 502 -24.76 2.55 -25.60
C ALA A 502 -25.72 2.09 -26.73
N PRO A 503 -25.45 2.36 -28.02
CA PRO A 503 -26.05 1.58 -29.08
C PRO A 503 -25.42 0.19 -29.04
N ALA A 504 -26.25 -0.85 -28.96
CA ALA A 504 -25.85 -2.27 -28.87
C ALA A 504 -24.92 -2.77 -30.00
N SER A 505 -24.64 -1.95 -31.02
CA SER A 505 -23.87 -2.28 -32.22
C SER A 505 -22.36 -1.98 -32.15
N ARG A 506 -21.81 -1.50 -31.02
CA ARG A 506 -20.36 -1.20 -30.88
C ARG A 506 -19.59 -2.01 -29.84
N CYS A 507 -20.21 -3.01 -29.20
CA CYS A 507 -19.49 -3.95 -28.34
C CYS A 507 -18.93 -5.08 -29.19
N SER A 508 -17.61 -5.13 -29.42
CA SER A 508 -16.98 -6.28 -30.06
C SER A 508 -16.75 -7.38 -29.03
N GLY A 509 -17.71 -8.29 -28.89
CA GLY A 509 -17.51 -9.56 -28.20
C GLY A 509 -16.76 -10.53 -29.11
N THR A 510 -15.49 -10.81 -28.84
CA THR A 510 -14.78 -11.95 -29.44
C THR A 510 -14.77 -13.12 -28.47
N THR A 511 -15.63 -14.10 -28.70
CA THR A 511 -15.55 -15.43 -28.10
C THR A 511 -14.49 -16.23 -28.87
N THR A 512 -13.26 -16.27 -28.36
CA THR A 512 -12.26 -17.23 -28.84
C THR A 512 -12.13 -18.38 -27.84
N SER A 513 -12.76 -19.52 -28.16
CA SER A 513 -12.47 -20.80 -27.55
C SER A 513 -11.08 -21.28 -28.00
N LEU A 514 -10.09 -21.24 -27.11
CA LEU A 514 -8.76 -21.80 -27.38
C LEU A 514 -8.79 -23.32 -27.15
N THR A 515 -9.07 -24.09 -28.19
CA THR A 515 -8.60 -25.47 -28.32
C THR A 515 -7.12 -25.46 -28.74
N PRO A 516 -6.26 -26.34 -28.20
CA PRO A 516 -4.82 -26.29 -28.44
C PRO A 516 -4.50 -26.63 -29.90
N PRO A 517 -3.67 -25.83 -30.61
CA PRO A 517 -3.31 -26.16 -31.98
C PRO A 517 -2.21 -27.23 -32.00
N THR A 518 -2.51 -28.33 -32.69
CA THR A 518 -1.51 -29.26 -33.21
C THR A 518 -0.57 -28.55 -34.18
N ARG A 519 0.73 -28.89 -34.06
CA ARG A 519 1.88 -28.43 -34.89
C ARG A 519 1.51 -28.11 -36.34
N ARG A 520 1.80 -26.89 -36.78
CA ARG A 520 2.31 -26.59 -38.14
C ARG A 520 3.03 -25.23 -38.17
N ARG A 521 4.22 -25.22 -38.78
CA ARG A 521 5.06 -24.06 -39.07
C ARG A 521 4.50 -23.29 -40.26
N SER A 522 4.40 -21.96 -40.18
CA SER A 522 4.64 -21.07 -41.33
C SER A 522 4.80 -19.60 -40.89
N SER A 523 5.72 -18.92 -41.56
CA SER A 523 6.23 -17.56 -41.37
C SER A 523 5.42 -16.48 -42.11
N ALA A 524 5.60 -15.22 -41.68
CA ALA A 524 5.41 -13.92 -42.39
C ALA A 524 4.22 -13.03 -41.92
N PRO A 525 4.21 -11.70 -42.21
CA PRO A 525 4.43 -10.65 -41.20
C PRO A 525 3.23 -9.68 -41.01
N TRP A 526 3.27 -8.93 -39.91
CA TRP A 526 2.26 -7.92 -39.53
C TRP A 526 2.30 -6.66 -40.41
N ARG A 527 1.15 -6.23 -40.93
CA ARG A 527 0.93 -4.89 -41.52
C ARG A 527 -0.02 -4.08 -40.64
N SER A 528 0.33 -2.81 -40.43
CA SER A 528 -0.46 -1.78 -39.77
C SER A 528 -1.56 -1.24 -40.68
N ALA A 529 -2.70 -0.84 -40.10
CA ALA A 529 -3.75 -0.12 -40.82
C ALA A 529 -4.13 1.16 -40.06
N HIS A 530 -3.86 2.30 -40.70
CA HIS A 530 -4.30 3.65 -40.36
C HIS A 530 -5.64 3.98 -41.09
N SER A 531 -6.34 5.00 -40.58
CA SER A 531 -7.51 5.73 -41.14
C SER A 531 -8.89 5.20 -40.71
N ALA A 532 -9.94 6.00 -40.44
CA ALA A 532 -10.21 7.41 -40.72
C ALA A 532 -11.24 7.98 -39.70
N TRP A 533 -11.20 9.29 -39.42
CA TRP A 533 -12.29 10.02 -38.73
C TRP A 533 -12.64 11.29 -39.52
N ARG A 534 -13.93 11.50 -39.79
CA ARG A 534 -14.52 12.78 -40.27
C ARG A 534 -15.38 13.40 -39.16
N SER A 535 -15.38 14.72 -39.08
CA SER A 535 -16.15 15.57 -38.15
C SER A 535 -17.56 15.87 -38.69
N PRO A 536 -18.52 16.17 -37.78
CA PRO A 536 -19.36 17.35 -37.99
C PRO A 536 -19.51 18.23 -36.73
N ASP A 537 -19.69 19.53 -36.97
CA ASP A 537 -19.96 20.62 -36.04
C ASP A 537 -21.32 20.49 -35.35
N GLU A 538 -21.42 20.86 -34.06
CA GLU A 538 -22.62 21.53 -33.52
C GLU A 538 -22.39 22.18 -32.15
N ALA A 539 -23.04 23.32 -31.95
CA ALA A 539 -22.91 24.27 -30.84
C ALA A 539 -23.56 23.79 -29.53
N ALA A 540 -22.95 24.11 -28.38
CA ALA A 540 -23.44 23.71 -27.06
C ALA A 540 -23.81 24.91 -26.16
N SER A 541 -25.07 24.94 -25.71
CA SER A 541 -25.52 25.73 -24.55
C SER A 541 -25.23 24.97 -23.24
N ARG A 542 -24.67 25.64 -22.23
CA ARG A 542 -24.37 25.05 -20.91
C ARG A 542 -25.66 24.74 -20.12
N LYS A 543 -25.87 23.46 -19.79
CA LYS A 543 -26.77 23.01 -18.71
C LYS A 543 -26.05 21.97 -17.84
N SER A 544 -26.36 21.99 -16.55
CA SER A 544 -25.89 21.04 -15.53
C SER A 544 -26.22 19.59 -15.93
N GLY A 545 -25.27 18.66 -15.74
CA GLY A 545 -25.49 17.25 -16.03
C GLY A 545 -24.77 16.35 -15.02
N SER A 546 -25.47 15.35 -14.49
CA SER A 546 -24.86 14.14 -13.95
C SER A 546 -24.53 13.20 -15.12
N PHE A 547 -23.42 12.48 -15.04
CA PHE A 547 -23.07 11.44 -16.02
C PHE A 547 -23.41 10.08 -15.42
N THR A 548 -24.38 9.38 -16.00
CA THR A 548 -24.78 8.03 -15.59
C THR A 548 -24.06 7.00 -16.46
N ILE A 549 -23.27 6.11 -15.86
CA ILE A 549 -22.70 4.94 -16.54
C ILE A 549 -23.60 3.75 -16.25
N LYS A 550 -24.31 3.27 -17.28
CA LYS A 550 -24.97 1.96 -17.20
C LYS A 550 -23.94 0.88 -17.46
N ALA A 551 -23.67 0.04 -16.46
CA ALA A 551 -23.05 -1.26 -16.69
C ALA A 551 -24.05 -2.12 -17.49
N ILE A 552 -23.57 -2.74 -18.58
CA ILE A 552 -24.32 -3.75 -19.33
C ILE A 552 -23.93 -5.11 -18.77
#